data_AF-A0A352X7N5-F1
#
_entry.id   AF-A0A352X7N5-F1
#
_cell.length_a   1.000
_cell.length_b   1.000
_cell.length_c   1.000
_cell.angle_alpha   90.00
_cell.angle_beta   90.00
_cell.angle_gamma   90.00
#
_symmetry.space_group_name_H-M   'P 1'
#
loop_
_entity.id
_entity.type
_entity.pdbx_description
1 polymer ?
#
loop_
_entity_poly.entity_id
_entity_poly.type
_entity_poly.pdbx_seq_one_letter_code
_entity_poly.pdbx_strand_id
1 'polypeptide(L)' 'MHALSIPTWIIHVSSVIEWIAAIWVIWTYGEITGNRYWWGLSFAMLPALISAMCACTWHFF' A
#
# COMPACT_ATOMS: atom_id res chain seq x y z
N MET A 1 -8.76 -21.59 -6.49
CA MET A 1 -8.28 -20.73 -7.58
C MET A 1 -9.36 -19.72 -7.93
N HIS A 2 -9.38 -18.56 -7.26
CA HIS A 2 -10.25 -17.45 -7.66
C HIS A 2 -9.46 -16.52 -8.57
N ALA A 3 -9.26 -16.97 -9.80
CA ALA A 3 -8.59 -16.18 -10.82
C ALA A 3 -9.41 -14.90 -11.07
N LEU A 4 -8.81 -13.76 -10.73
CA LEU A 4 -9.39 -12.46 -11.00
C LEU A 4 -9.38 -12.17 -12.50
N SER A 5 -10.40 -11.48 -12.98
CA SER A 5 -10.41 -10.93 -14.34
C SER A 5 -9.30 -9.89 -14.52
N ILE A 6 -8.84 -9.65 -15.75
CA ILE A 6 -7.82 -8.64 -16.05
C ILE A 6 -8.18 -7.26 -15.46
N PRO A 7 -9.41 -6.74 -15.63
CA PRO A 7 -9.79 -5.46 -15.00
C PRO A 7 -9.65 -5.47 -13.47
N THR A 8 -9.99 -6.58 -12.82
CA THR A 8 -9.90 -6.68 -11.36
C THR A 8 -8.45 -6.74 -10.89
N TRP A 9 -7.57 -7.41 -11.64
CA TRP A 9 -6.12 -7.40 -11.39
C TRP A 9 -5.52 -6.01 -11.51
N ILE A 10 -5.94 -5.23 -12.51
CA ILE A 10 -5.50 -3.84 -12.67
C ILE A 10 -5.81 -3.04 -11.40
N ILE A 11 -7.03 -3.17 -10.85
CA ILE A 11 -7.42 -2.47 -9.62
C ILE A 11 -6.51 -2.88 -8.45
N HIS A 12 -6.28 -4.18 -8.24
CA HIS A 12 -5.46 -4.67 -7.13
C HIS A 12 -4.02 -4.14 -7.19
N VAL A 13 -3.38 -4.24 -8.36
CA VAL A 13 -2.01 -3.79 -8.55
C VAL A 13 -1.91 -2.26 -8.45
N SER A 14 -2.85 -1.54 -9.07
CA SER A 14 -2.92 -0.07 -8.95
C SER A 14 -3.05 0.36 -7.50
N SER A 15 -3.96 -0.26 -6.72
CA SER A 15 -4.14 0.10 -5.31
C SER A 15 -2.91 -0.18 -4.45
N VAL A 16 -2.16 -1.25 -4.73
CA VAL A 16 -0.87 -1.50 -4.04
C VAL A 16 0.13 -0.39 -4.37
N ILE A 17 0.26 0.01 -5.64
CA ILE A 17 1.16 1.09 -6.08
C ILE A 17 0.75 2.43 -5.45
N GLU A 18 -0.55 2.75 -5.49
CA GLU A 18 -1.12 3.96 -4.90
C GLU A 18 -0.84 4.03 -3.40
N TRP A 19 -0.94 2.89 -2.69
CA TRP A 19 -0.66 2.83 -1.27
C TRP A 19 0.82 3.03 -0.94
N ILE A 20 1.72 2.44 -1.74
CA ILE A 20 3.17 2.68 -1.62
C ILE A 20 3.49 4.16 -1.83
N ALA A 21 2.89 4.79 -2.86
CA ALA A 21 3.05 6.21 -3.11
C ALA A 21 2.52 7.07 -1.94
N ALA A 22 1.37 6.71 -1.37
CA ALA A 22 0.81 7.40 -0.21
C ALA A 22 1.70 7.32 1.03
N ILE A 23 2.27 6.14 1.33
CA ILE A 23 3.24 5.95 2.42
C ILE A 23 4.45 6.86 2.21
N TRP A 24 5.00 6.89 0.99
CA TRP A 24 6.15 7.73 0.65
C TRP A 24 5.86 9.23 0.79
N VAL A 25 4.67 9.68 0.36
CA VAL A 25 4.24 11.08 0.52
C VAL A 25 4.10 11.44 2.00
N ILE A 26 3.45 10.59 2.80
CA ILE A 26 3.26 10.85 4.24
C ILE A 26 4.59 10.86 5.00
N TRP A 27 5.51 9.95 4.65
CA TRP A 27 6.86 9.95 5.18
C TRP A 27 7.56 11.28 4.90
N THR A 28 7.62 11.66 3.63
CA THR A 28 8.30 12.88 3.16
C THR A 28 7.70 14.12 3.82
N TYR A 29 6.36 14.15 3.97
CA TYR A 29 5.68 15.22 4.67
C TYR A 29 6.07 15.29 6.16
N GLY A 30 6.19 14.15 6.83
CA GLY A 30 6.70 14.08 8.21
C GLY A 30 8.12 14.61 8.35
N GLU A 31 9.00 14.31 7.40
CA GLU A 31 10.38 14.84 7.38
C GLU A 31 10.42 16.35 7.15
N ILE A 32 9.71 16.85 6.14
CA ILE A 32 9.67 18.28 5.80
C ILE A 32 9.09 19.11 6.96
N THR A 33 8.07 18.61 7.62
CA THR A 33 7.41 19.32 8.74
C THR A 33 8.09 19.10 10.09
N GLY A 34 9.04 18.16 10.19
CA GLY A 34 9.62 17.72 11.46
C GLY A 34 8.62 17.05 12.41
N ASN A 35 7.44 16.65 11.90
CA ASN A 35 6.36 16.11 12.71
C ASN A 35 6.44 14.59 12.78
N ARG A 36 6.86 14.09 13.94
CA ARG A 36 7.01 12.65 14.23
C ARG A 36 5.70 11.86 14.17
N TYR A 37 4.54 12.50 14.29
CA TYR A 37 3.26 11.80 14.13
C TYR A 37 3.02 11.35 12.69
N TRP A 38 3.35 12.20 11.71
CA TRP A 38 3.24 11.85 10.29
C TRP A 38 4.26 10.79 9.90
N TRP A 39 5.48 10.90 10.43
CA TRP A 39 6.49 9.85 10.27
C TRP A 39 6.06 8.52 10.92
N GLY A 40 5.49 8.55 12.12
CA GLY A 40 4.94 7.35 12.77
C GLY A 40 3.75 6.75 12.00
N LEU A 41 2.90 7.59 11.42
CA LEU A 41 1.78 7.15 10.58
C LEU A 41 2.25 6.39 9.34
N SER A 42 3.31 6.84 8.67
CA SER A 42 3.83 6.13 7.49
C SER A 42 4.24 4.68 7.81
N PHE A 43 4.83 4.44 8.98
CA PHE A 43 5.11 3.08 9.47
C PHE A 43 3.83 2.30 9.81
N ALA A 44 2.87 2.94 10.46
CA ALA A 44 1.60 2.32 10.84
C ALA A 44 0.77 1.86 9.62
N MET A 45 1.06 2.37 8.42
CA MET A 45 0.41 1.97 7.17
C MET A 45 0.99 0.69 6.53
N LEU A 46 2.17 0.23 6.95
CA LEU A 46 2.83 -0.97 6.40
C LEU A 46 2.04 -2.28 6.58
N PRO A 47 1.35 -2.54 7.72
CA PRO A 47 0.54 -3.74 7.87
C PRO A 47 -0.56 -3.87 6.81
N ALA A 48 -1.18 -2.75 6.40
CA ALA A 48 -2.17 -2.75 5.33
C ALA A 48 -1.55 -3.09 3.96
N LEU A 49 -0.33 -2.61 3.70
CA LEU A 49 0.42 -2.96 2.49
C LEU A 49 0.71 -4.47 2.43
N ILE A 50 1.19 -5.05 3.54
CA ILE A 50 1.46 -6.48 3.65
C ILE A 50 0.18 -7.29 3.41
N SER A 51 -0.94 -6.87 4.03
CA SER A 51 -2.24 -7.52 3.82
C SER A 51 -2.68 -7.47 2.35
N ALA A 52 -2.49 -6.35 1.67
CA ALA A 52 -2.81 -6.21 0.24
C ALA A 52 -1.93 -7.11 -0.63
N MET A 53 -0.63 -7.20 -0.33
CA MET A 53 0.29 -8.12 -1.01
C MET A 53 -0.12 -9.59 -0.81
N CYS A 54 -0.51 -9.97 0.41
CA CYS A 54 -1.03 -11.32 0.70
C CYS A 54 -2.26 -11.64 -0.15
N ALA A 55 -3.21 -10.70 -0.27
CA ALA A 55 -4.38 -10.87 -1.12
C ALA A 55 -3.98 -11.09 -2.59
N CYS A 56 -3.08 -10.27 -3.14
CA CYS A 56 -2.56 -10.45 -4.49
C CYS A 56 -1.91 -11.83 -4.68
N THR A 57 -1.11 -12.30 -3.72
CA THR A 57 -0.50 -13.64 -3.81
C THR A 57 -1.53 -14.75 -3.74
N TRP A 58 -2.57 -14.62 -2.91
CA TRP A 58 -3.65 -15.60 -2.83
C TRP A 58 -4.45 -15.71 -4.13
N HIS A 59 -4.61 -14.61 -4.88
CA HIS A 59 -5.26 -14.64 -6.19
C HIS A 59 -4.38 -15.19 -7.32
N PHE A 60 -3.06 -15.16 -7.13
CA PHE A 60 -2.11 -15.66 -8.11
C PHE A 60 -1.94 -17.18 -8.06
N PHE A 61 -2.03 -17.79 -6.86
CA PHE A 61 -1.89 -19.23 -6.62
C PHE A 61 -3.25 -19.96 -6.53
#